data_AF-A0A965KRM4-F1
#
_entry.id   AF-A0A965KRM4-F1
#
_cell.length_a   1.000
_cell.length_b   1.000
_cell.length_c   1.000
_cell.angle_alpha   90.00
_cell.angle_beta   90.00
_cell.angle_gamma   90.00
#
_symmetry.space_group_name_H-M   'P 1'
#
loop_
_entity.id
_entity.type
_entity.pdbx_description
1 polymer ?
#
loop_
_entity_poly.entity_id
_entity_poly.type
_entity_poly.pdbx_seq_one_letter_code
_entity_poly.pdbx_strand_id
1 'polypeptide(L)'
;MCDPTGGVATIAVLSGGLGIAQSIGGYQQAQQNTAYANAQAEQQYQYQQQQANAARNYEQLRYNQQQALMRQTRLLADNAYADEISQINLRLMQEQEASAQQKQKAAREGLQARGAVVAGGRIGNTIDALIADYQRQQAQFDYATERNLAFTTMQMQETKRGSAATRGSRIASQQEYIKQEILDPLKPMKQAAPSATPFILQGAGAALQAAGGVQSAFAKKK
;
A
#
# COMPACT_ATOMS: atom_id res chain seq x y z
N MET A 1 23.61 -55.43 29.02
CA MET A 1 23.31 -55.83 27.62
C MET A 1 23.90 -54.74 26.74
N CYS A 2 25.20 -54.87 26.43
CA CYS A 2 25.78 -55.10 25.07
C CYS A 2 25.58 -53.86 24.17
N ASP A 3 26.60 -53.09 23.77
CA ASP A 3 27.91 -53.50 23.23
C ASP A 3 29.14 -52.72 23.76
N PRO A 4 30.33 -53.36 23.81
CA PRO A 4 31.62 -52.75 24.15
C PRO A 4 32.60 -52.79 22.96
N THR A 5 32.60 -51.80 22.06
CA THR A 5 33.65 -51.74 21.00
C THR A 5 33.68 -50.35 20.37
N GLY A 6 34.72 -49.57 20.68
CA GLY A 6 34.90 -48.27 20.02
C GLY A 6 35.92 -47.32 20.66
N GLY A 7 37.09 -47.84 21.06
CA GLY A 7 38.31 -47.02 21.11
C GLY A 7 38.37 -45.91 22.15
N VAL A 8 38.13 -46.22 23.42
CA VAL A 8 38.73 -45.41 24.49
C VAL A 8 40.23 -45.68 24.45
N ALA A 9 41.00 -44.80 23.81
CA ALA A 9 42.45 -44.78 23.92
C ALA A 9 42.83 -44.32 25.35
N THR A 10 42.66 -45.22 26.31
CA THR A 10 43.34 -45.16 27.61
C THR A 10 44.84 -45.27 27.38
N ILE A 11 45.51 -44.13 27.25
CA ILE A 11 46.95 -44.01 27.45
C ILE A 11 47.15 -43.37 28.82
N ALA A 12 47.21 -44.24 29.81
CA ALA A 12 47.80 -44.00 31.13
C ALA A 12 49.19 -44.67 31.06
N VAL A 13 50.35 -44.20 31.51
CA VAL A 13 50.86 -43.16 32.44
C VAL A 13 52.37 -43.03 32.04
N LEU A 14 53.11 -41.93 32.20
CA LEU A 14 54.13 -41.76 33.26
C LEU A 14 55.03 -40.53 32.96
N SER A 15 55.09 -39.63 33.94
CA SER A 15 56.10 -38.59 34.22
C SER A 15 56.44 -37.46 33.23
N GLY A 16 55.94 -37.46 31.99
CA GLY A 16 56.04 -36.32 31.04
C GLY A 16 54.80 -35.41 30.97
N GLY A 17 53.94 -35.44 32.00
CA GLY A 17 52.50 -35.16 31.91
C GLY A 17 52.04 -33.70 31.85
N LEU A 18 52.92 -32.69 31.87
CA LEU A 18 52.48 -31.29 31.91
C LEU A 18 52.12 -30.69 30.54
N GLY A 19 52.64 -31.24 29.43
CA GLY A 19 52.36 -30.70 28.08
C GLY A 19 51.07 -31.23 27.44
N ILE A 20 50.71 -32.49 27.69
CA ILE A 20 49.55 -33.16 27.06
C ILE A 20 48.24 -32.81 27.77
N ALA A 21 48.27 -32.50 29.07
CA ALA A 21 47.09 -32.02 29.78
C ALA A 21 46.59 -30.66 29.25
N GLN A 22 47.51 -29.79 28.79
CA GLN A 22 47.16 -28.47 28.24
C GLN A 22 46.45 -28.57 26.87
N SER A 23 46.77 -29.57 26.04
CA SER A 23 46.15 -29.72 24.72
C SER A 23 44.71 -30.24 24.80
N ILE A 24 44.40 -31.07 25.80
CA ILE A 24 43.03 -31.57 26.05
C ILE A 24 42.15 -30.46 26.66
N GLY A 25 42.71 -29.66 27.58
CA GLY A 25 42.00 -28.50 28.17
C GLY A 25 41.65 -27.43 27.13
N GLY A 26 42.55 -27.13 26.19
CA GLY A 26 42.31 -26.19 25.10
C GLY A 26 41.21 -26.64 24.12
N TYR A 27 41.11 -27.94 23.83
CA TYR A 27 40.07 -28.48 22.95
C TYR A 27 38.67 -28.39 23.57
N GLN A 28 38.56 -28.69 24.87
CA GLN A 28 37.27 -28.63 25.58
C GLN A 28 36.77 -27.18 25.73
N GLN A 29 37.70 -26.24 25.96
CA GLN A 29 37.38 -24.81 26.01
C GLN A 29 37.02 -24.24 24.62
N ALA A 30 37.67 -24.70 23.55
CA ALA A 30 37.31 -24.33 22.18
C ALA A 30 35.92 -24.86 21.78
N GLN A 31 35.57 -26.09 22.19
CA GLN A 31 34.22 -26.63 22.00
C GLN A 31 33.16 -25.79 22.73
N GLN A 32 33.40 -25.45 24.01
CA GLN A 32 32.49 -24.60 24.78
C GLN A 32 32.33 -23.21 24.17
N ASN A 33 33.41 -22.59 23.66
CA ASN A 33 33.34 -21.30 22.98
C ASN A 33 32.50 -21.37 21.68
N THR A 34 32.64 -22.43 20.88
CA THR A 34 31.79 -22.60 19.67
C THR A 34 30.33 -22.87 20.00
N ALA A 35 30.05 -23.62 21.07
CA ALA A 35 28.69 -23.84 21.56
C ALA A 35 28.06 -22.55 22.06
N TYR A 36 28.80 -21.72 22.81
CA TYR A 36 28.33 -20.42 23.29
C TYR A 36 28.11 -19.42 22.14
N ALA A 37 29.02 -19.37 21.17
CA ALA A 37 28.88 -18.53 19.98
C ALA A 37 27.66 -18.91 19.13
N ASN A 38 27.42 -20.22 18.94
CA ASN A 38 26.24 -20.73 18.24
C ASN A 38 24.94 -20.42 19.02
N ALA A 39 24.95 -20.50 20.35
CA ALA A 39 23.79 -20.19 21.20
C ALA A 39 23.47 -18.68 21.20
N GLN A 40 24.48 -17.82 21.24
CA GLN A 40 24.30 -16.36 21.09
C GLN A 40 23.71 -16.02 19.72
N ALA A 41 24.21 -16.65 18.65
CA ALA A 41 23.71 -16.42 17.30
C ALA A 41 22.23 -16.86 17.16
N GLU A 42 21.83 -17.99 17.77
CA GLU A 42 20.43 -18.42 17.79
C GLU A 42 19.52 -17.44 18.55
N GLN A 43 19.95 -16.93 19.71
CA GLN A 43 19.17 -15.92 20.45
C GLN A 43 19.00 -14.63 19.63
N GLN A 44 20.06 -14.17 18.96
CA GLN A 44 20.03 -12.96 18.14
C GLN A 44 19.15 -13.13 16.90
N TYR A 45 19.13 -14.33 16.30
CA TYR A 45 18.23 -14.69 15.21
C TYR A 45 16.75 -14.67 15.63
N GLN A 46 16.42 -15.20 16.82
CA GLN A 46 15.05 -15.13 17.33
C GLN A 46 14.60 -13.68 17.58
N TYR A 47 15.50 -12.84 18.11
CA TYR A 47 15.21 -11.43 18.33
C TYR A 47 14.98 -10.68 17.00
N GLN A 48 15.79 -10.96 15.98
CA GLN A 48 15.60 -10.41 14.63
C GLN A 48 14.29 -10.91 13.99
N GLN A 49 13.93 -12.19 14.16
CA GLN A 49 12.64 -12.71 13.67
C GLN A 49 11.47 -11.99 14.33
N GLN A 50 11.54 -11.74 15.64
CA GLN A 50 10.47 -11.05 16.35
C GLN A 50 10.33 -9.60 15.89
N GLN A 51 11.44 -8.89 15.64
CA GLN A 51 11.42 -7.55 15.06
C GLN A 51 10.86 -7.53 13.63
N ALA A 52 11.23 -8.51 12.78
CA ALA A 52 10.70 -8.62 11.43
C ALA A 52 9.18 -8.89 11.43
N ASN A 53 8.69 -9.74 12.32
CA ASN A 53 7.25 -9.99 12.50
C ASN A 53 6.51 -8.76 13.02
N ALA A 54 7.08 -8.03 13.99
CA ALA A 54 6.51 -6.79 14.50
C ALA A 54 6.42 -5.73 13.40
N ALA A 55 7.47 -5.56 12.60
CA ALA A 55 7.47 -4.65 11.46
C ALA A 55 6.43 -5.05 10.41
N ARG A 56 6.27 -6.34 10.10
CA ARG A 56 5.22 -6.85 9.18
C ARG A 56 3.81 -6.53 9.67
N ASN A 57 3.55 -6.69 10.97
CA ASN A 57 2.26 -6.36 11.57
C ASN A 57 1.96 -4.85 11.50
N TYR A 58 2.97 -4.01 11.75
CA TYR A 58 2.85 -2.55 11.61
C TYR A 58 2.55 -2.12 10.16
N GLU A 59 3.25 -2.71 9.19
CA GLU A 59 3.03 -2.48 7.75
C GLU A 59 1.61 -2.92 7.33
N GLN A 60 1.14 -4.08 7.79
CA GLN A 60 -0.23 -4.53 7.54
C GLN A 60 -1.27 -3.60 8.14
N LEU A 61 -1.05 -3.12 9.38
CA LEU A 61 -1.98 -2.21 10.04
C LEU A 61 -2.08 -0.89 9.28
N ARG A 62 -0.94 -0.32 8.83
CA ARG A 62 -0.93 0.89 8.01
C ARG A 62 -1.65 0.69 6.68
N TYR A 63 -1.38 -0.42 6.00
CA TYR A 63 -2.07 -0.77 4.76
C TYR A 63 -3.59 -0.85 4.94
N ASN A 64 -4.05 -1.56 5.97
CA ASN A 64 -5.48 -1.74 6.25
C ASN A 64 -6.18 -0.41 6.57
N GLN A 65 -5.54 0.44 7.39
CA GLN A 65 -6.06 1.77 7.71
C GLN A 65 -6.18 2.62 6.45
N GLN A 66 -5.16 2.64 5.61
CA GLN A 66 -5.17 3.45 4.41
C GLN A 66 -6.20 2.92 3.38
N GLN A 67 -6.34 1.60 3.23
CA GLN A 67 -7.43 1.02 2.44
C GLN A 67 -8.83 1.40 2.96
N ALA A 68 -9.01 1.45 4.28
CA ALA A 68 -10.28 1.86 4.87
C ALA A 68 -10.59 3.33 4.53
N LEU A 69 -9.61 4.23 4.67
CA LEU A 69 -9.74 5.63 4.27
C LEU A 69 -10.02 5.77 2.77
N MET A 70 -9.35 5.00 1.92
CA MET A 70 -9.61 4.99 0.48
C MET A 70 -11.05 4.59 0.15
N ARG A 71 -11.57 3.53 0.80
CA ARG A 71 -12.96 3.10 0.64
C ARG A 71 -13.94 4.17 1.13
N GLN A 72 -13.68 4.76 2.28
CA GLN A 72 -14.54 5.80 2.85
C GLN A 72 -14.63 7.02 1.93
N THR A 73 -13.51 7.54 1.44
CA THR A 73 -13.52 8.69 0.53
C THR A 73 -14.15 8.36 -0.82
N ARG A 74 -13.97 7.14 -1.35
CA ARG A 74 -14.69 6.70 -2.57
C ARG A 74 -16.20 6.78 -2.34
N LEU A 75 -16.68 6.25 -1.22
CA LEU A 75 -18.10 6.27 -0.86
C LEU A 75 -18.62 7.70 -0.67
N LEU A 76 -17.85 8.57 -0.01
CA LEU A 76 -18.19 10.00 0.12
C LEU A 76 -18.19 10.74 -1.22
N ALA A 77 -17.24 10.45 -2.11
CA ALA A 77 -17.18 11.04 -3.44
C ALA A 77 -18.36 10.60 -4.31
N ASP A 78 -18.80 9.34 -4.18
CA ASP A 78 -19.96 8.79 -4.87
C ASP A 78 -21.26 9.41 -4.39
N ASN A 79 -21.43 9.54 -3.06
CA ASN A 79 -22.58 10.21 -2.47
C ASN A 79 -22.64 11.69 -2.88
N ALA A 80 -21.51 12.41 -2.78
CA ALA A 80 -21.45 13.81 -3.19
C ALA A 80 -21.79 14.00 -4.68
N TYR A 81 -21.32 13.10 -5.54
CA TYR A 81 -21.69 13.10 -6.95
C TYR A 81 -23.18 12.85 -7.15
N ALA A 82 -23.77 11.87 -6.47
CA ALA A 82 -25.20 11.58 -6.56
C ALA A 82 -26.05 12.79 -6.12
N ASP A 83 -25.67 13.44 -5.02
CA ASP A 83 -26.32 14.65 -4.51
C ASP A 83 -26.21 15.80 -5.52
N GLU A 84 -25.01 16.07 -6.07
CA GLU A 84 -24.79 17.10 -7.09
C GLU A 84 -25.65 16.86 -8.35
N ILE A 85 -25.71 15.62 -8.84
CA ILE A 85 -26.56 15.26 -10.00
C ILE A 85 -28.04 15.47 -9.68
N SER A 86 -28.49 15.12 -8.47
CA SER A 86 -29.88 15.34 -8.05
C SER A 86 -30.25 16.82 -8.06
N GLN A 87 -29.35 17.69 -7.56
CA GLN A 87 -29.55 19.14 -7.53
C GLN A 87 -29.56 19.73 -8.94
N ILE A 88 -28.68 19.26 -9.83
CA ILE A 88 -28.67 19.69 -11.24
C ILE A 88 -29.99 19.29 -11.92
N ASN A 89 -30.49 18.09 -11.68
CA ASN A 89 -31.77 17.66 -12.24
C ASN A 89 -32.95 18.48 -11.70
N LEU A 90 -32.97 18.77 -10.39
CA LEU A 90 -33.98 19.65 -9.78
C LEU A 90 -33.96 21.04 -10.41
N ARG A 91 -32.78 21.63 -10.59
CA ARG A 91 -32.64 22.93 -11.27
C ARG A 91 -33.12 22.87 -12.72
N LEU A 92 -32.82 21.79 -13.45
CA LEU A 92 -33.32 21.60 -14.82
C LEU A 92 -34.85 21.57 -14.88
N MET A 93 -35.50 20.87 -13.96
CA MET A 93 -36.97 20.87 -13.89
C MET A 93 -37.51 22.26 -13.56
N GLN A 94 -36.90 22.99 -12.63
CA GLN A 94 -37.30 24.36 -12.29
C GLN A 94 -37.19 25.31 -13.48
N GLU A 95 -36.09 25.22 -14.25
CA GLU A 95 -35.89 26.02 -15.47
C GLU A 95 -36.91 25.68 -16.56
N GLN A 96 -37.21 24.38 -16.75
CA GLN A 96 -38.25 23.94 -17.68
C GLN A 96 -39.63 24.46 -17.27
N GLU A 97 -39.97 24.39 -15.98
CA GLU A 97 -41.24 24.89 -15.46
C GLU A 97 -41.33 26.41 -15.59
N ALA A 98 -40.27 27.15 -15.24
CA ALA A 98 -40.21 28.60 -15.39
C ALA A 98 -40.38 29.02 -16.86
N SER A 99 -39.70 28.32 -17.78
CA SER A 99 -39.84 28.52 -19.23
C SER A 99 -41.28 28.26 -19.70
N ALA A 100 -41.90 27.16 -19.25
CA ALA A 100 -43.28 26.84 -19.58
C ALA A 100 -44.27 27.89 -19.04
N GLN A 101 -44.08 28.37 -17.81
CA GLN A 101 -44.89 29.43 -17.24
C GLN A 101 -44.74 30.75 -18.01
N GLN A 102 -43.52 31.11 -18.42
CA GLN A 102 -43.29 32.29 -19.27
C GLN A 102 -43.99 32.18 -20.61
N LYS A 103 -43.89 31.02 -21.29
CA LYS A 103 -44.63 30.77 -22.54
C LYS A 103 -46.14 30.89 -22.34
N GLN A 104 -46.69 30.34 -21.25
CA GLN A 104 -48.12 30.46 -20.95
C GLN A 104 -48.55 31.91 -20.70
N LYS A 105 -47.76 32.71 -19.97
CA LYS A 105 -48.05 34.13 -19.74
C LYS A 105 -48.01 34.91 -21.06
N ALA A 106 -46.95 34.74 -21.85
CA ALA A 106 -46.82 35.38 -23.16
C ALA A 106 -47.95 34.99 -24.12
N ALA A 107 -48.36 33.71 -24.13
CA ALA A 107 -49.49 33.25 -24.93
C ALA A 107 -50.82 33.89 -24.49
N ARG A 108 -51.06 34.04 -23.18
CA ARG A 108 -52.26 34.71 -22.66
C ARG A 108 -52.26 36.20 -23.00
N GLU A 109 -51.15 36.89 -22.80
CA GLU A 109 -50.97 38.30 -23.19
C GLU A 109 -51.22 38.45 -24.70
N GLY A 110 -50.77 37.49 -25.51
CA GLY A 110 -51.01 37.49 -26.94
C GLY A 110 -52.44 37.25 -27.36
N LEU A 111 -53.15 36.35 -26.69
CA LEU A 111 -54.57 36.19 -26.92
C LEU A 111 -55.36 37.44 -26.49
N GLN A 112 -54.99 38.08 -25.38
CA GLN A 112 -55.61 39.32 -24.93
C GLN A 112 -55.36 40.48 -25.90
N ALA A 113 -54.12 40.65 -26.37
CA ALA A 113 -53.76 41.69 -27.34
C ALA A 113 -54.50 41.49 -28.68
N ARG A 114 -54.54 40.25 -29.20
CA ARG A 114 -55.33 39.93 -30.40
C ARG A 114 -56.83 40.18 -30.19
N GLY A 115 -57.37 39.76 -29.04
CA GLY A 115 -58.77 39.98 -28.68
C GLY A 115 -59.12 41.47 -28.62
N ALA A 116 -58.25 42.31 -28.07
CA ALA A 116 -58.42 43.76 -28.02
C ALA A 116 -58.41 44.40 -29.42
N VAL A 117 -57.53 43.95 -30.32
CA VAL A 117 -57.43 44.46 -31.70
C VAL A 117 -58.67 44.09 -32.52
N VAL A 118 -59.16 42.85 -32.38
CA VAL A 118 -60.38 42.38 -33.06
C VAL A 118 -61.62 43.10 -32.51
N ALA A 119 -61.73 43.27 -31.19
CA ALA A 119 -62.84 43.97 -30.54
C ALA A 119 -62.87 45.48 -30.87
N GLY A 120 -61.72 46.08 -31.22
CA GLY A 120 -61.61 47.49 -31.63
C GLY A 120 -62.24 47.83 -32.99
N GLY A 121 -62.78 46.85 -33.72
CA GLY A 121 -63.73 47.06 -34.82
C GLY A 121 -63.20 47.69 -36.11
N ARG A 122 -61.88 47.87 -36.29
CA ARG A 122 -61.30 48.46 -37.51
C ARG A 122 -61.15 47.43 -38.64
N ILE A 123 -62.24 47.05 -39.29
CA ILE A 123 -62.23 46.06 -40.38
C ILE A 123 -61.43 46.59 -41.59
N GLY A 124 -60.29 45.98 -41.91
CA GLY A 124 -59.45 46.27 -43.08
C GLY A 124 -58.07 45.60 -43.02
N ASN A 125 -57.34 45.58 -44.16
CA ASN A 125 -56.00 44.96 -44.33
C ASN A 125 -54.96 45.30 -43.23
N THR A 126 -55.19 46.35 -42.46
CA THR A 126 -54.33 46.78 -41.35
C THR A 126 -54.48 45.93 -40.08
N ILE A 127 -55.63 45.31 -39.82
CA ILE A 127 -55.78 44.35 -38.70
C ILE A 127 -55.04 43.05 -38.98
N ASP A 128 -55.17 42.50 -40.19
CA ASP A 128 -54.48 41.26 -40.56
C ASP A 128 -52.96 41.45 -40.54
N ALA A 129 -52.46 42.61 -40.97
CA ALA A 129 -51.06 42.98 -40.85
C ALA A 129 -50.59 43.05 -39.39
N LEU A 130 -51.42 43.58 -38.48
CA LEU A 130 -51.10 43.67 -37.05
C LEU A 130 -51.09 42.29 -36.37
N ILE A 131 -52.05 41.42 -36.72
CA ILE A 131 -52.11 40.04 -36.23
C ILE A 131 -50.90 39.24 -36.73
N ALA A 132 -50.51 39.42 -37.99
CA ALA A 132 -49.34 38.77 -38.57
C ALA A 132 -48.02 39.24 -37.93
N ASP A 133 -47.91 40.54 -37.59
CA ASP A 133 -46.76 41.04 -36.84
C ASP A 133 -46.71 40.46 -35.41
N TYR A 134 -47.85 40.40 -34.74
CA TYR A 134 -47.95 39.77 -33.42
C TYR A 134 -47.56 38.28 -33.43
N GLN A 135 -47.99 37.54 -34.47
CA GLN A 135 -47.57 36.14 -34.66
C GLN A 135 -46.05 36.01 -34.81
N ARG A 136 -45.40 36.94 -35.55
CA ARG A 136 -43.93 36.95 -35.66
C ARG A 136 -43.26 37.26 -34.33
N GLN A 137 -43.77 38.24 -33.57
CA GLN A 137 -43.23 38.59 -32.25
C GLN A 137 -43.34 37.40 -31.28
N GLN A 138 -44.48 36.71 -31.27
CA GLN A 138 -44.67 35.50 -30.47
C GLN A 138 -43.70 34.38 -30.87
N ALA A 139 -43.56 34.12 -32.18
CA ALA A 139 -42.62 33.11 -32.67
C ALA A 139 -41.16 33.45 -32.35
N GLN A 140 -40.76 34.72 -32.41
CA GLN A 140 -39.43 35.17 -32.01
C GLN A 140 -39.20 34.99 -30.50
N PHE A 141 -40.20 35.28 -29.68
CA PHE A 141 -40.15 35.07 -28.23
C PHE A 141 -40.04 33.59 -27.87
N ASP A 142 -40.85 32.73 -28.51
CA ASP A 142 -40.81 31.28 -28.30
C ASP A 142 -39.44 30.71 -28.70
N TYR A 143 -38.92 31.12 -29.86
CA TYR A 143 -37.58 30.72 -30.32
C TYR A 143 -36.47 31.17 -29.37
N ALA A 144 -36.52 32.42 -28.88
CA ALA A 144 -35.54 32.92 -27.92
C ALA A 144 -35.59 32.15 -26.60
N THR A 145 -36.81 31.86 -26.11
CA THR A 145 -37.04 31.10 -24.88
C THR A 145 -36.52 29.66 -25.00
N GLU A 146 -36.80 28.98 -26.11
CA GLU A 146 -36.30 27.62 -26.37
C GLU A 146 -34.78 27.58 -26.51
N ARG A 147 -34.21 28.55 -27.21
CA ARG A 147 -32.76 28.68 -27.37
C ARG A 147 -32.07 28.88 -26.02
N ASN A 148 -32.64 29.71 -25.14
CA ASN A 148 -32.13 29.91 -23.78
C ASN A 148 -32.21 28.61 -22.97
N LEU A 149 -33.34 27.90 -23.01
CA LEU A 149 -33.50 26.61 -22.34
C LEU A 149 -32.50 25.56 -22.85
N ALA A 150 -32.24 25.53 -24.16
CA ALA A 150 -31.26 24.64 -24.77
C ALA A 150 -29.83 24.95 -24.28
N PHE A 151 -29.43 26.22 -24.25
CA PHE A 151 -28.12 26.61 -23.69
C PHE A 151 -27.99 26.26 -22.21
N THR A 152 -29.03 26.54 -21.42
CA THR A 152 -29.07 26.17 -20.00
C THR A 152 -28.96 24.65 -19.82
N THR A 153 -29.65 23.87 -20.65
CA THR A 153 -29.56 22.40 -20.64
C THR A 153 -28.14 21.92 -20.96
N MET A 154 -27.51 22.47 -21.99
CA MET A 154 -26.12 22.17 -22.34
C MET A 154 -25.16 22.53 -21.20
N GLN A 155 -25.30 23.71 -20.59
CA GLN A 155 -24.47 24.13 -19.46
C GLN A 155 -24.63 23.17 -18.27
N MET A 156 -25.86 22.71 -17.99
CA MET A 156 -26.10 21.71 -16.96
C MET A 156 -25.45 20.37 -17.29
N GLN A 157 -25.46 19.93 -18.56
CA GLN A 157 -24.75 18.72 -18.97
C GLN A 157 -23.24 18.83 -18.77
N GLU A 158 -22.63 19.97 -19.12
CA GLU A 158 -21.21 20.22 -18.86
C GLU A 158 -20.92 20.26 -17.35
N THR A 159 -21.85 20.80 -16.54
CA THR A 159 -21.72 20.77 -15.08
C THR A 159 -21.74 19.33 -14.55
N LYS A 160 -22.62 18.46 -15.06
CA LYS A 160 -22.63 17.02 -14.73
C LYS A 160 -21.29 16.36 -15.09
N ARG A 161 -20.75 16.68 -16.27
CA ARG A 161 -19.44 16.17 -16.71
C ARG A 161 -18.30 16.65 -15.80
N GLY A 162 -18.33 17.92 -15.41
CA GLY A 162 -17.39 18.49 -14.45
C GLY A 162 -17.45 17.79 -13.09
N SER A 163 -18.66 17.57 -12.56
CA SER A 163 -18.89 16.82 -11.32
C SER A 163 -18.32 15.39 -11.39
N ALA A 164 -18.54 14.69 -12.51
CA ALA A 164 -17.95 13.37 -12.73
C ALA A 164 -16.41 13.40 -12.76
N ALA A 165 -15.81 14.44 -13.37
CA ALA A 165 -14.37 14.65 -13.36
C ALA A 165 -13.84 14.95 -11.96
N THR A 166 -14.54 15.76 -11.16
CA THR A 166 -14.20 16.04 -9.76
C THR A 166 -14.26 14.77 -8.91
N ARG A 167 -15.29 13.93 -9.07
CA ARG A 167 -15.36 12.60 -8.44
C ARG A 167 -14.15 11.75 -8.83
N GLY A 168 -13.86 11.63 -10.13
CA GLY A 168 -12.70 10.89 -10.62
C GLY A 168 -11.38 11.39 -10.04
N SER A 169 -11.21 12.70 -9.94
CA SER A 169 -10.03 13.34 -9.34
C SER A 169 -9.89 13.01 -7.86
N ARG A 170 -10.97 13.11 -7.06
CA ARG A 170 -10.96 12.74 -5.62
C ARG A 170 -10.58 11.28 -5.40
N ILE A 171 -11.03 10.39 -6.28
CA ILE A 171 -10.70 8.96 -6.22
C ILE A 171 -9.24 8.72 -6.63
N ALA A 172 -8.78 9.37 -7.70
CA ALA A 172 -7.43 9.21 -8.25
C ALA A 172 -6.34 9.86 -7.38
N SER A 173 -6.67 10.93 -6.64
CA SER A 173 -5.73 11.60 -5.74
C SER A 173 -5.30 10.75 -4.53
N GLN A 174 -5.95 9.61 -4.32
CA GLN A 174 -5.61 8.70 -3.23
C GLN A 174 -4.52 7.73 -3.67
N GLN A 175 -3.31 7.93 -3.16
CA GLN A 175 -2.18 7.05 -3.37
C GLN A 175 -2.31 5.80 -2.51
N GLU A 176 -2.25 4.62 -3.13
CA GLU A 176 -2.21 3.35 -2.42
C GLU A 176 -0.85 3.17 -1.72
N TYR A 177 -0.88 2.75 -0.47
CA TYR A 177 0.30 2.47 0.34
C TYR A 177 0.91 1.16 -0.15
N ILE A 178 2.11 1.28 -0.71
CA ILE A 178 2.90 0.14 -1.13
C ILE A 178 3.62 -0.40 0.10
N LYS A 179 3.27 -1.62 0.51
CA LYS A 179 3.94 -2.31 1.63
C LYS A 179 5.43 -2.48 1.30
N GLN A 180 6.29 -2.18 2.26
CA GLN A 180 7.71 -2.48 2.13
C GLN A 180 7.95 -3.97 2.40
N GLU A 181 8.69 -4.64 1.52
CA GLU A 181 9.11 -6.02 1.77
C GLU A 181 10.18 -6.04 2.87
N ILE A 182 9.81 -6.60 4.02
CA ILE A 182 10.75 -6.82 5.12
C ILE A 182 11.49 -8.13 4.82
N LEU A 183 12.79 -8.04 4.55
CA LEU A 183 13.64 -9.20 4.35
C LEU A 183 13.72 -10.01 5.65
N ASP A 184 13.51 -11.32 5.53
CA ASP A 184 13.65 -12.22 6.66
C ASP A 184 15.13 -12.32 7.08
N PRO A 185 15.41 -12.33 8.39
CA PRO A 185 16.77 -12.54 8.85
C PRO A 185 17.27 -13.91 8.37
N LEU A 186 18.54 -13.95 7.95
CA LEU A 186 19.20 -15.19 7.55
C LEU A 186 19.54 -16.00 8.79
N LYS A 187 19.23 -17.30 8.76
CA LYS A 187 19.61 -18.21 9.84
C LYS A 187 21.13 -18.22 9.98
N PRO A 188 21.68 -18.02 11.19
CA PRO A 188 23.12 -18.01 11.38
C PRO A 188 23.71 -19.39 11.03
N MET A 189 24.83 -19.37 10.30
CA MET A 189 25.58 -20.58 10.00
C MET A 189 26.24 -21.06 11.29
N LYS A 190 25.91 -22.29 11.72
CA LYS A 190 26.55 -22.89 12.90
C LYS A 190 28.02 -23.13 12.60
N GLN A 191 28.91 -22.65 13.45
CA GLN A 191 30.32 -23.00 13.35
C GLN A 191 30.49 -24.50 13.64
N ALA A 192 31.17 -25.20 12.75
CA ALA A 192 31.54 -26.60 12.96
C ALA A 192 32.44 -26.71 14.19
N ALA A 193 32.28 -27.79 14.96
CA ALA A 193 33.14 -28.04 16.12
C ALA A 193 34.62 -27.97 15.70
N PRO A 194 35.49 -27.37 16.54
CA PRO A 194 36.91 -27.26 16.21
C PRO A 194 37.48 -28.65 15.94
N SER A 195 38.31 -28.78 14.90
CA SER A 195 38.92 -30.06 14.59
C SER A 195 39.91 -30.44 15.70
N ALA A 196 39.93 -31.70 16.11
CA ALA A 196 40.88 -32.19 17.12
C ALA A 196 42.31 -32.24 16.56
N THR A 197 42.47 -32.23 15.23
CA THR A 197 43.74 -32.37 14.52
C THR A 197 44.83 -31.39 14.95
N PRO A 198 44.61 -30.06 15.01
CA PRO A 198 45.62 -29.12 15.49
C PRO A 198 46.01 -29.36 16.95
N PHE A 199 45.06 -29.70 17.83
CA PHE A 199 45.33 -29.98 19.25
C PHE A 199 46.06 -31.30 19.48
N ILE A 200 45.75 -32.33 18.66
CA ILE A 200 46.45 -33.61 18.64
C ILE A 200 47.87 -33.43 18.10
N LEU A 201 48.07 -32.64 17.03
CA LEU A 201 49.40 -32.36 16.48
C LEU A 201 50.27 -31.58 17.47
N GLN A 202 49.69 -30.63 18.20
CA GLN A 202 50.40 -29.84 19.19
C GLN A 202 50.76 -30.67 20.42
N GLY A 203 49.87 -31.58 20.85
CA GLY A 203 50.17 -32.58 21.88
C GLY A 203 51.23 -33.60 21.44
N ALA A 204 51.18 -34.05 20.18
CA ALA A 204 52.16 -34.97 19.60
C ALA A 204 53.53 -34.31 19.41
N GLY A 205 53.57 -33.03 19.01
CA GLY A 205 54.79 -32.24 18.89
C GLY A 205 55.49 -32.02 20.24
N ALA A 206 54.72 -31.78 21.31
CA ALA A 206 55.24 -31.71 22.67
C ALA A 206 55.76 -33.07 23.17
N ALA A 207 55.08 -34.17 22.84
CA ALA A 207 55.53 -35.53 23.18
C ALA A 207 56.81 -35.92 22.44
N LEU A 208 56.93 -35.55 21.16
CA LEU A 208 58.13 -35.77 20.34
C LEU A 208 59.32 -34.93 20.80
N GLN A 209 59.11 -33.67 21.20
CA GLN A 209 60.16 -32.84 21.79
C GLN A 209 60.62 -33.36 23.15
N ALA A 210 59.69 -33.86 23.98
CA ALA A 210 60.05 -34.53 25.23
C ALA A 210 60.85 -35.82 24.97
N ALA A 211 60.45 -36.63 23.98
CA ALA A 211 61.18 -37.84 23.61
C ALA A 211 62.57 -37.55 23.00
N GLY A 212 62.71 -36.51 22.18
CA GLY A 212 63.98 -36.04 21.63
C GLY A 212 64.94 -35.48 22.69
N GLY A 213 64.39 -34.86 23.74
CA GLY A 213 65.16 -34.43 24.92
C GLY A 213 65.72 -35.62 25.73
N VAL A 214 64.98 -36.74 25.78
CA VAL A 214 65.46 -37.96 26.47
C VAL A 214 66.51 -38.70 25.64
N GLN A 215 66.33 -38.82 24.31
CA GLN A 215 67.33 -39.45 23.44
C GLN A 215 68.67 -38.70 23.40
N SER A 216 68.65 -37.36 23.40
CA SER A 216 69.86 -36.53 23.45
C SER A 216 70.59 -36.60 24.80
N ALA A 217 69.88 -36.90 25.90
CA ALA A 217 70.48 -37.15 27.20
C ALA A 217 71.20 -38.52 27.29
N PHE A 218 70.72 -39.54 26.56
CA PHE A 218 71.37 -40.86 26.52
C PHE A 218 72.54 -40.95 25.54
N ALA A 219 72.55 -40.15 24.46
CA ALA A 219 73.64 -40.14 23.48
C ALA A 219 74.93 -39.47 23.99
N LYS A 220 74.87 -38.70 25.10
CA LYS A 220 76.01 -37.96 25.66
C LYS A 220 76.82 -38.76 26.72
N LYS A 221 76.57 -40.06 26.85
CA LYS A 221 77.14 -40.93 27.90
C LYS A 221 78.01 -42.10 27.38
N LYS A 222 78.55 -42.01 26.17
CA LYS A 222 79.60 -42.90 25.66
C LYS A 222 80.84 -42.12 25.31
#